data_AF-A0A077KIQ3-F1
#
_entry.id   AF-A0A077KIQ3-F1
#
_cell.length_a   1.000
_cell.length_b   1.000
_cell.length_c   1.000
_cell.angle_alpha   90.00
_cell.angle_beta   90.00
_cell.angle_gamma   90.00
#
_symmetry.space_group_name_H-M   'P 1'
#
loop_
_entity.id
_entity.type
_entity.pdbx_description
1 polymer ?
#
loop_
_entity_poly.entity_id
_entity_poly.type
_entity_poly.pdbx_seq_one_letter_code
_entity_poly.pdbx_strand_id
1 'polypeptide(L)'
;MNSSTNLSNKTNYNKGLIKSIQLGNTTIKDKNLGIDLSSDKQGVTSSDNLLGILGSEIINRFNFILNYKNKNLYLKPNSLFHKDFKEEVSPISLKYSDDRNEIVISSVIKDTDAYKKGLKEGQSIISINNTISKDINIYNQLLAQKNKKIIIKYIDSNHQIKSVKLKLKNYYKIFNKCK
;
A
#
# COMPACT_ATOMS: atom_id res chain seq x y z
N MET A 1 -10.90 -5.12 -5.96
CA MET A 1 -11.07 -5.54 -4.57
C MET A 1 -9.79 -6.19 -4.17
N ASN A 2 -9.04 -5.47 -3.35
CA ASN A 2 -7.89 -6.06 -2.70
C ASN A 2 -8.44 -6.84 -1.50
N SER A 3 -7.85 -8.00 -1.21
CA SER A 3 -8.31 -8.85 -0.12
C SER A 3 -7.15 -9.33 0.70
N SER A 4 -7.32 -9.36 2.01
CA SER A 4 -6.39 -9.97 2.95
C SER A 4 -7.10 -11.14 3.62
N THR A 5 -6.38 -12.23 3.80
CA THR A 5 -6.85 -13.38 4.57
C THR A 5 -6.31 -13.22 5.99
N ASN A 6 -7.20 -13.06 6.97
CA ASN A 6 -6.86 -13.23 8.38
C ASN A 6 -7.08 -14.70 8.77
N LEU A 7 -6.83 -15.05 10.04
CA LEU A 7 -6.84 -16.44 10.51
C LEU A 7 -8.18 -17.17 10.33
N SER A 8 -9.28 -16.43 10.10
CA SER A 8 -10.63 -17.02 10.02
C SER A 8 -11.48 -16.50 8.85
N ASN A 9 -11.17 -15.33 8.29
CA ASN A 9 -12.01 -14.63 7.31
C ASN A 9 -11.19 -13.88 6.25
N LYS A 10 -11.81 -13.67 5.10
CA LYS A 10 -11.29 -12.85 4.01
C LYS A 10 -11.85 -11.43 4.13
N THR A 11 -10.98 -10.48 4.45
CA THR A 11 -11.33 -9.06 4.51
C THR A 11 -11.21 -8.44 3.13
N ASN A 12 -12.27 -7.78 2.68
CA ASN A 12 -12.24 -6.96 1.47
C ASN A 12 -12.00 -5.51 1.85
N TYR A 13 -11.08 -4.86 1.15
CA TYR A 13 -10.79 -3.46 1.35
C TYR A 13 -10.71 -2.69 0.04
N ASN A 14 -11.11 -1.41 0.12
CA ASN A 14 -10.96 -0.43 -0.94
C ASN A 14 -9.97 0.64 -0.49
N LYS A 15 -9.01 0.97 -1.36
CA LYS A 15 -8.03 2.02 -1.09
C LYS A 15 -8.60 3.36 -1.53
N GLY A 16 -8.28 4.42 -0.80
CA GLY A 16 -8.67 5.78 -1.14
C GLY A 16 -7.69 6.82 -0.62
N LEU A 17 -7.93 8.07 -1.01
CA LEU A 17 -7.28 9.23 -0.43
C LEU A 17 -8.30 10.09 0.31
N ILE A 18 -7.90 10.65 1.44
CA ILE A 18 -8.65 11.70 2.13
C ILE A 18 -7.89 13.02 2.03
N LYS A 19 -8.61 14.14 2.15
CA LYS A 19 -8.00 15.49 2.13
C LYS A 19 -7.34 15.84 3.47
N SER A 20 -7.89 15.31 4.55
CA SER A 20 -7.46 15.63 5.91
C SER A 20 -7.97 14.63 6.91
N ILE A 21 -7.28 14.50 8.04
CA ILE A 21 -7.72 13.80 9.25
C ILE A 21 -7.54 14.71 10.46
N GLN A 22 -8.48 14.68 11.40
CA GLN A 22 -8.41 15.43 12.64
C GLN A 22 -8.28 14.48 13.83
N LEU A 23 -7.30 14.74 14.70
CA LEU A 23 -7.09 14.03 15.96
C LEU A 23 -7.10 15.06 17.09
N GLY A 24 -8.15 15.01 17.93
CA GLY A 24 -8.39 16.03 18.94
C GLY A 24 -8.49 17.44 18.32
N ASN A 25 -7.63 18.35 18.76
CA ASN A 25 -7.54 19.72 18.26
C ASN A 25 -6.56 19.88 17.07
N THR A 26 -5.94 18.80 16.60
CA THR A 26 -4.90 18.86 15.57
C THR A 26 -5.42 18.29 14.26
N THR A 27 -5.21 19.02 13.15
CA THR A 27 -5.59 18.58 11.80
C THR A 27 -4.36 18.35 10.94
N ILE A 28 -4.29 17.19 10.29
CA ILE A 28 -3.30 16.86 9.26
C ILE A 28 -3.97 17.00 7.90
N LYS A 29 -3.37 17.77 6.99
CA LYS A 29 -3.83 17.95 5.60
C LYS A 29 -2.70 17.56 4.66
N ASP A 30 -2.91 16.54 3.83
CA ASP A 30 -1.98 16.16 2.77
C ASP A 30 -2.77 15.46 1.65
N LYS A 31 -2.33 15.65 0.40
CA LYS A 31 -2.92 15.04 -0.80
C LYS A 31 -2.64 13.54 -0.93
N ASN A 32 -1.71 13.01 -0.15
CA ASN A 32 -1.25 11.62 -0.18
C ASN A 32 -1.68 10.84 1.09
N LEU A 33 -2.66 11.34 1.85
CA LEU A 33 -3.24 10.59 2.98
C LEU A 33 -4.05 9.40 2.47
N GLY A 34 -3.39 8.24 2.40
CA GLY A 34 -4.00 6.96 2.05
C GLY A 34 -4.86 6.39 3.17
N ILE A 35 -6.00 5.80 2.81
CA ILE A 35 -6.85 5.01 3.71
C ILE A 35 -7.24 3.69 3.05
N ASP A 36 -7.46 2.67 3.87
CA ASP A 36 -8.09 1.41 3.49
C ASP A 36 -9.46 1.33 4.17
N LEU A 37 -10.53 1.24 3.38
CA LEU A 37 -11.90 1.07 3.84
C LEU A 37 -12.25 -0.42 3.83
N SER A 38 -12.44 -1.00 5.01
CA SER A 38 -12.91 -2.38 5.16
C SER A 38 -14.44 -2.45 5.02
N SER A 39 -14.93 -3.55 4.45
CA SER A 39 -16.36 -3.88 4.38
C SER A 39 -16.70 -5.14 5.19
N ASP A 40 -15.91 -5.45 6.22
CA ASP A 40 -16.09 -6.64 7.04
C ASP A 40 -17.42 -6.60 7.81
N LYS A 41 -18.11 -7.74 7.84
CA LYS A 41 -19.38 -7.92 8.57
C LYS A 41 -19.23 -8.79 9.83
N GLN A 42 -18.03 -9.29 10.10
CA GLN A 42 -17.75 -10.19 11.23
C GLN A 42 -16.35 -9.92 11.78
N GLY A 43 -16.14 -10.24 13.07
CA GLY A 43 -14.87 -10.07 13.77
C GLY A 43 -14.72 -8.72 14.47
N VAL A 44 -13.58 -8.50 15.12
CA VAL A 44 -13.33 -7.25 15.89
C VAL A 44 -13.38 -6.01 14.98
N THR A 45 -12.99 -6.17 13.71
CA THR A 45 -12.99 -5.10 12.70
C THR A 45 -14.38 -4.69 12.22
N SER A 46 -15.43 -5.47 12.53
CA SER A 46 -16.83 -5.13 12.20
C SER A 46 -17.58 -4.52 13.38
N SER A 47 -16.91 -4.22 14.49
CA SER A 47 -17.53 -3.59 15.66
C SER A 47 -17.87 -2.13 15.37
N ASP A 48 -19.12 -1.74 15.62
CA ASP A 48 -19.57 -0.34 15.47
C ASP A 48 -18.79 0.64 16.37
N ASN A 49 -18.18 0.13 17.45
CA ASN A 49 -17.36 0.92 18.37
C ASN A 49 -15.91 1.07 17.91
N LEU A 50 -15.54 0.55 16.73
CA LEU A 50 -14.19 0.62 16.18
C LEU A 50 -14.19 1.43 14.87
N LEU A 51 -13.53 2.59 14.89
CA LEU A 51 -13.36 3.45 13.71
C LEU A 51 -12.26 2.95 12.74
N GLY A 52 -11.54 1.91 13.12
CA GLY A 52 -10.44 1.32 12.36
C GLY A 52 -9.08 1.43 13.05
N ILE A 53 -8.03 1.14 12.29
CA ILE A 53 -6.64 1.15 12.78
C ILE A 53 -5.96 2.44 12.30
N LEU A 54 -5.40 3.20 13.24
CA LEU A 54 -4.58 4.35 12.91
C LEU A 54 -3.17 3.89 12.51
N GLY A 55 -2.72 4.27 11.32
CA GLY A 55 -1.43 3.85 10.78
C GLY A 55 -0.22 4.47 11.50
N SER A 56 0.91 3.76 11.49
CA SER A 56 2.17 4.22 12.10
C SER A 56 2.69 5.53 11.50
N GLU A 57 2.41 5.79 10.22
CA GLU A 57 2.75 7.05 9.53
C GLU A 57 2.00 8.27 10.08
N ILE A 58 0.85 8.07 10.74
CA ILE A 58 0.17 9.12 11.50
C ILE A 58 0.67 9.14 12.95
N ILE A 59 0.76 7.97 13.60
CA ILE A 59 1.10 7.86 15.03
C ILE A 59 2.48 8.46 15.33
N ASN A 60 3.48 8.19 14.48
CA ASN A 60 4.86 8.65 14.71
C ASN A 60 5.04 10.17 14.66
N ARG A 61 4.00 10.92 14.24
CA ARG A 61 3.96 12.38 14.19
C ARG A 61 3.60 13.02 15.52
N PHE A 62 3.26 12.21 16.52
CA PHE A 62 2.89 12.66 17.85
C PHE A 62 3.74 11.98 18.91
N ASN A 63 4.08 12.74 19.94
CA ASN A 63 4.36 12.16 21.25
C ASN A 63 3.01 11.90 21.92
N PHE A 64 2.83 10.72 22.52
CA PHE A 64 1.57 10.35 23.12
C PHE A 64 1.71 9.77 24.53
N ILE A 65 0.69 9.99 25.36
CA ILE A 65 0.55 9.38 26.68
C ILE A 65 -0.79 8.66 26.72
N LEU A 66 -0.77 7.39 27.09
CA LEU A 66 -1.96 6.58 27.35
C LEU A 66 -2.20 6.53 28.85
N ASN A 67 -3.20 7.27 29.33
CA ASN A 67 -3.67 7.15 30.69
C ASN A 67 -4.82 6.13 30.73
N TYR A 68 -4.45 4.86 30.94
CA TYR A 68 -5.40 3.74 30.96
C TYR A 68 -6.48 3.88 32.04
N LYS A 69 -6.11 4.37 33.24
CA LYS A 69 -7.04 4.52 34.38
C LYS A 69 -8.18 5.48 34.03
N ASN A 70 -7.85 6.63 33.45
CA ASN A 70 -8.83 7.65 33.09
C ASN A 70 -9.34 7.50 31.65
N LYS A 71 -8.86 6.49 30.91
CA LYS A 71 -9.16 6.25 29.49
C LYS A 71 -8.88 7.48 28.60
N ASN A 72 -7.81 8.22 28.91
CA ASN A 72 -7.40 9.41 28.17
C ASN A 72 -6.20 9.11 27.27
N LEU A 73 -6.26 9.64 26.04
CA LEU A 73 -5.14 9.70 25.11
C LEU A 73 -4.70 11.16 24.95
N TYR A 74 -3.47 11.47 25.34
CA TYR A 74 -2.86 12.79 25.14
C TYR A 74 -1.97 12.74 23.92
N LEU A 75 -2.11 13.71 23.01
CA LEU A 75 -1.36 13.80 21.76
C LEU A 75 -0.68 15.16 21.69
N LYS A 76 0.62 15.17 21.41
CA LYS A 76 1.39 16.40 21.13
C LYS A 76 2.16 16.22 19.83
N PRO A 77 1.94 17.05 18.79
CA PRO A 77 2.74 17.02 17.58
C PRO A 77 4.25 17.07 17.87
N ASN A 78 5.03 16.28 17.16
CA ASN A 78 6.49 16.25 17.28
C ASN A 78 7.17 16.75 15.98
N SER A 79 8.49 16.62 15.87
CA SER A 79 9.26 17.10 14.72
C SER A 79 8.89 16.45 13.39
N LEU A 80 8.25 15.27 13.40
CA LEU A 80 7.78 14.57 12.21
C LEU A 80 6.41 15.05 11.73
N PHE A 81 5.73 15.93 12.46
CA PHE A 81 4.35 16.33 12.17
C PHE A 81 4.17 16.86 10.75
N HIS A 82 5.10 17.69 10.26
CA HIS A 82 5.07 18.28 8.92
C HIS A 82 5.80 17.48 7.85
N LYS A 83 6.23 16.24 8.14
CA LYS A 83 6.91 15.39 7.15
C LYS A 83 5.94 15.03 6.02
N ASP A 84 6.34 15.14 4.76
CA ASP A 84 5.48 14.74 3.65
C ASP A 84 5.07 13.26 3.73
N PHE A 85 3.83 12.96 3.35
CA PHE A 85 3.37 11.58 3.18
C PHE A 85 3.95 11.00 1.89
N LYS A 86 4.32 9.71 1.95
CA LYS A 86 4.89 9.03 0.79
C LYS A 86 3.86 8.91 -0.34
N GLU A 87 4.30 9.18 -1.56
CA GLU A 87 3.48 8.92 -2.74
C GLU A 87 3.49 7.43 -3.09
N GLU A 88 2.34 6.88 -3.48
CA GLU A 88 2.28 5.55 -4.09
C GLU A 88 2.75 5.63 -5.54
N VAL A 89 4.00 5.20 -5.75
CA VAL A 89 4.69 5.28 -7.05
C VAL A 89 4.67 3.95 -7.81
N SER A 90 4.45 2.84 -7.11
CA SER A 90 4.43 1.52 -7.72
C SER A 90 2.99 1.11 -8.11
N PRO A 91 2.75 0.65 -9.35
CA PRO A 91 1.45 0.11 -9.73
C PRO A 91 1.26 -1.35 -9.31
N ILE A 92 2.29 -1.98 -8.74
CA ILE A 92 2.29 -3.38 -8.28
C ILE A 92 2.84 -3.47 -6.86
N SER A 93 2.38 -4.46 -6.11
CA SER A 93 2.99 -4.86 -4.85
C SER A 93 3.62 -6.24 -5.00
N LEU A 94 4.67 -6.50 -4.25
CA LEU A 94 5.41 -7.75 -4.26
C LEU A 94 5.23 -8.47 -2.93
N LYS A 95 5.39 -9.80 -2.97
CA LYS A 95 5.55 -10.64 -1.78
C LYS A 95 6.51 -11.77 -2.09
N TYR A 96 6.99 -12.45 -1.05
CA TYR A 96 7.60 -13.76 -1.23
C TYR A 96 6.52 -14.78 -1.59
N SER A 97 6.85 -15.75 -2.42
CA SER A 97 6.08 -17.00 -2.55
C SER A 97 5.99 -17.69 -1.19
N ASP A 98 5.06 -18.64 -1.05
CA ASP A 98 4.82 -19.31 0.24
C ASP A 98 6.04 -20.11 0.71
N ASP A 99 6.80 -20.68 -0.23
CA ASP A 99 8.09 -21.35 0.03
C ASP A 99 9.29 -20.38 0.12
N ARG A 100 9.04 -19.07 -0.04
CA ARG A 100 10.00 -17.96 -0.04
C ARG A 100 11.13 -18.06 -1.07
N ASN A 101 11.01 -18.93 -2.07
CA ASN A 101 12.03 -19.10 -3.11
C ASN A 101 11.94 -18.03 -4.21
N GLU A 102 10.77 -17.44 -4.38
CA GLU A 102 10.47 -16.49 -5.44
C GLU A 102 9.90 -15.19 -4.90
N ILE A 103 10.03 -14.12 -5.68
CA ILE A 103 9.30 -12.88 -5.46
C ILE A 103 8.18 -12.84 -6.48
N VAL A 104 6.94 -12.79 -6.00
CA VAL A 104 5.73 -12.81 -6.83
C VAL A 104 4.96 -11.51 -6.70
N ILE A 105 4.20 -11.17 -7.73
CA ILE A 105 3.26 -10.04 -7.68
C ILE A 105 2.13 -10.40 -6.70
N SER A 106 1.98 -9.61 -5.63
CA SER A 106 0.89 -9.77 -4.66
C SER A 106 -0.36 -8.99 -5.05
N SER A 107 -0.21 -7.87 -5.75
CA SER A 107 -1.36 -7.13 -6.30
C SER A 107 -0.93 -6.24 -7.45
N VAL A 108 -1.89 -5.92 -8.31
CA VAL A 108 -1.75 -4.94 -9.40
C VAL A 108 -2.91 -3.96 -9.30
N ILE A 109 -2.61 -2.66 -9.27
CA ILE A 109 -3.64 -1.63 -9.24
C ILE A 109 -4.40 -1.67 -10.57
N LYS A 110 -5.73 -1.82 -10.50
CA LYS A 110 -6.61 -1.79 -11.70
C LYS A 110 -6.47 -0.49 -12.47
N ASP A 111 -6.73 -0.54 -13.77
CA ASP A 111 -6.68 0.61 -14.70
C ASP A 111 -5.32 1.30 -14.87
N THR A 112 -4.26 0.73 -14.27
CA THR A 112 -2.88 1.17 -14.51
C THR A 112 -2.30 0.58 -15.79
N ASP A 113 -1.20 1.17 -16.25
CA ASP A 113 -0.43 0.66 -17.40
C ASP A 113 0.09 -0.77 -17.12
N ALA A 114 0.43 -1.07 -15.87
CA ALA A 114 0.82 -2.42 -15.43
C ALA A 114 -0.30 -3.44 -15.69
N TYR A 115 -1.52 -3.13 -15.25
CA TYR A 115 -2.69 -3.99 -15.44
C TYR A 115 -3.01 -4.20 -16.92
N LYS A 116 -3.03 -3.10 -17.70
CA LYS A 116 -3.32 -3.13 -19.14
C LYS A 116 -2.30 -3.93 -19.95
N LYS A 117 -1.05 -3.97 -19.50
CA LYS A 117 0.04 -4.74 -20.13
C LYS A 117 0.11 -6.20 -19.66
N GLY A 118 -0.88 -6.66 -18.90
CA GLY A 118 -1.03 -8.07 -18.55
C GLY A 118 -0.28 -8.52 -17.30
N LEU A 119 0.22 -7.58 -16.48
CA LEU A 119 0.69 -7.94 -15.14
C LEU A 119 -0.51 -8.35 -14.28
N LYS A 120 -0.35 -9.45 -13.57
CA LYS A 120 -1.39 -10.04 -12.71
C LYS A 120 -0.75 -10.58 -11.43
N GLU A 121 -1.57 -10.67 -10.39
CA GLU A 121 -1.21 -11.37 -9.16
C GLU A 121 -0.77 -12.80 -9.45
N GLY A 122 0.22 -13.29 -8.70
CA GLY A 122 0.76 -14.64 -8.81
C GLY A 122 1.91 -14.81 -9.81
N GLN A 123 2.19 -13.83 -10.66
CA GLN A 123 3.32 -13.89 -11.59
C GLN A 123 4.67 -13.71 -10.86
N SER A 124 5.65 -14.55 -11.18
CA SER A 124 6.98 -14.52 -10.56
C SER A 124 7.89 -13.52 -11.25
N ILE A 125 8.53 -12.65 -10.47
CA ILE A 125 9.46 -11.63 -10.96
C ILE A 125 10.86 -12.24 -11.08
N ILE A 126 11.43 -12.15 -12.28
CA ILE A 126 12.81 -12.56 -12.56
C ILE A 126 13.77 -11.40 -12.30
N SER A 127 13.44 -10.22 -12.82
CA SER A 127 14.29 -9.02 -12.67
C SER A 127 13.52 -7.72 -12.86
N ILE A 128 14.06 -6.65 -12.29
CA ILE A 128 13.64 -5.28 -12.54
C ILE A 128 14.86 -4.47 -12.99
N ASN A 129 14.80 -3.86 -14.17
CA ASN A 129 15.92 -3.13 -14.80
C ASN A 129 17.20 -3.97 -14.89
N ASN A 130 17.06 -5.25 -15.25
CA ASN A 130 18.14 -6.23 -15.33
C ASN A 130 18.79 -6.58 -13.98
N THR A 131 18.36 -5.98 -12.87
CA THR A 131 18.76 -6.40 -11.52
C THR A 131 18.01 -7.68 -11.16
N ILE A 132 18.76 -8.76 -10.94
CA ILE A 132 18.26 -10.02 -10.38
C ILE A 132 18.59 -10.01 -8.89
N SER A 133 17.57 -10.15 -8.05
CA SER A 133 17.73 -10.21 -6.60
C SER A 133 16.66 -11.11 -5.98
N LYS A 134 17.02 -11.78 -4.88
CA LYS A 134 16.08 -12.46 -3.98
C LYS A 134 15.62 -11.56 -2.81
N ASP A 135 16.17 -10.35 -2.72
CA ASP A 135 15.75 -9.36 -1.74
C ASP A 135 14.65 -8.47 -2.33
N ILE A 136 13.44 -8.61 -1.77
CA ILE A 136 12.27 -7.83 -2.13
C ILE A 136 12.49 -6.32 -1.91
N ASN A 137 13.34 -5.93 -0.95
CA ASN A 137 13.62 -4.54 -0.65
C ASN A 137 14.33 -3.85 -1.83
N ILE A 138 15.24 -4.55 -2.52
CA ILE A 138 15.92 -4.03 -3.71
C ILE A 138 14.89 -3.74 -4.82
N TYR A 139 13.93 -4.64 -5.04
CA TYR A 139 12.86 -4.42 -6.01
C TYR A 139 11.92 -3.29 -5.59
N ASN A 140 11.54 -3.21 -4.30
CA ASN A 140 10.73 -2.11 -3.78
C ASN A 140 11.42 -0.74 -3.96
N GLN A 141 12.73 -0.67 -3.75
CA GLN A 141 13.51 0.55 -3.99
C GLN A 141 13.51 0.96 -5.46
N LEU A 142 13.60 0.00 -6.39
CA LEU A 142 13.51 0.26 -7.84
C LEU A 142 12.10 0.73 -8.24
N LEU A 143 11.06 0.11 -7.67
CA LEU A 143 9.65 0.45 -7.91
C LEU A 143 9.23 1.79 -7.30
N ALA A 144 9.98 2.31 -6.32
CA ALA A 144 9.72 3.61 -5.71
C ALA A 144 10.28 4.80 -6.51
N GLN A 145 11.01 4.57 -7.61
CA GLN A 145 11.69 5.64 -8.35
C GLN A 145 10.74 6.40 -9.28
N LYS A 146 10.16 7.50 -8.78
CA LYS A 146 9.19 8.34 -9.50
C LYS A 146 9.75 8.83 -10.84
N ASN A 147 8.88 8.88 -11.84
CA ASN A 147 9.15 9.32 -13.22
C ASN A 147 10.17 8.48 -14.00
N LYS A 148 10.65 7.36 -13.45
CA LYS A 148 11.54 6.46 -14.17
C LYS A 148 10.76 5.44 -14.99
N LYS A 149 11.36 5.03 -16.11
CA LYS A 149 10.90 3.87 -16.86
C LYS A 149 11.61 2.66 -16.31
N ILE A 150 10.86 1.60 -16.01
CA ILE A 150 11.41 0.33 -15.57
C ILE A 150 11.02 -0.78 -16.53
N ILE A 151 11.84 -1.82 -16.61
CA ILE A 151 11.55 -3.06 -17.33
C ILE A 151 11.42 -4.15 -16.29
N ILE A 152 10.28 -4.81 -16.26
CA ILE A 152 10.03 -5.96 -15.38
C ILE A 152 10.04 -7.20 -16.25
N LYS A 153 10.92 -8.15 -15.94
CA LYS A 153 10.94 -9.49 -16.53
C LYS A 153 10.28 -10.45 -15.55
N TYR A 154 9.34 -11.25 -16.04
CA TYR A 154 8.51 -12.11 -15.20
C TYR A 154 8.13 -13.41 -15.92
N ILE A 155 7.72 -14.40 -15.14
CA ILE A 155 7.14 -15.66 -15.61
C ILE A 155 5.62 -15.51 -15.54
N ASP A 156 4.94 -15.75 -16.66
CA ASP A 156 3.47 -15.75 -16.70
C ASP A 156 2.87 -17.10 -16.29
N SER A 157 1.55 -17.17 -16.22
CA SER A 157 0.81 -18.40 -15.83
C SER A 157 1.03 -19.59 -16.79
N ASN A 158 1.59 -19.36 -17.98
CA ASN A 158 1.90 -20.40 -18.96
C ASN A 158 3.39 -20.78 -18.93
N HIS A 159 4.10 -20.41 -17.86
CA HIS A 159 5.55 -20.59 -17.70
C HIS A 159 6.40 -19.90 -18.77
N GLN A 160 5.86 -18.88 -19.44
CA GLN A 160 6.60 -18.13 -20.44
C GLN A 160 7.27 -16.91 -19.82
N ILE A 161 8.51 -16.67 -20.21
CA ILE A 161 9.25 -15.49 -19.82
C ILE A 161 8.77 -14.31 -20.67
N LYS A 162 8.21 -13.30 -20.00
CA LYS A 162 7.77 -12.05 -20.62
C LYS A 162 8.48 -10.86 -20.00
N SER A 163 8.43 -9.75 -20.72
CA SER A 163 8.93 -8.48 -20.19
C SER A 163 7.95 -7.36 -20.49
N VAL A 164 7.85 -6.42 -19.55
CA VAL A 164 6.97 -5.27 -19.66
C VAL A 164 7.71 -4.02 -19.26
N LYS A 165 7.54 -2.96 -20.06
CA LYS A 165 8.09 -1.64 -19.77
C LYS A 165 7.01 -0.75 -19.14
N LEU A 166 7.28 -0.21 -17.96
CA LEU A 166 6.36 0.64 -17.21
C LEU A 166 6.98 2.01 -16.95
N LYS A 167 6.15 3.05 -16.88
CA LYS A 167 6.56 4.37 -16.35
C LYS A 167 6.01 4.53 -14.95
N LEU A 168 6.89 4.65 -13.97
CA LEU A 168 6.52 4.89 -12.57
C LEU A 168 6.05 6.34 -12.42
N LYS A 169 4.90 6.53 -11.80
CA LYS A 169 4.25 7.83 -11.56
C LYS A 169 3.41 7.74 -10.29
N ASN A 170 2.91 8.86 -9.79
CA ASN A 170 1.97 8.83 -8.68
C ASN A 170 0.64 8.18 -9.13
N TYR A 171 0.29 7.04 -8.52
CA TYR A 171 -0.89 6.26 -8.87
C TYR A 171 -2.14 6.62 -8.06
N TYR A 172 -2.01 7.39 -6.97
CA TYR A 172 -3.17 7.87 -6.22
C TYR A 172 -4.03 8.87 -7.00
N LYS A 173 -3.45 9.63 -7.95
CA LYS A 173 -4.21 10.55 -8.82
C LYS A 173 -5.22 9.85 -9.74
N ILE A 174 -5.13 8.52 -9.89
CA ILE A 174 -6.06 7.75 -10.74
C ILE A 174 -7.41 7.54 -10.03
N PHE A 175 -7.41 7.41 -8.69
CA PHE A 175 -8.63 7.20 -7.91
C PHE A 175 -9.53 8.46 -7.81
N ASN A 176 -8.96 9.65 -8.02
CA ASN A 176 -9.69 10.92 -7.99
C ASN A 176 -10.40 11.28 -9.31
N LYS A 177 -10.55 10.33 -10.24
CA LYS A 177 -11.25 10.55 -11.53
C LYS A 177 -12.70 10.09 -11.57
N CYS A 178 -13.28 9.70 -10.43
CA CYS A 178 -14.73 9.60 -10.32
C CYS A 178 -15.30 11.01 -10.15
N LYS A 179 -15.81 11.56 -11.25
CA LYS A 179 -16.69 12.72 -11.27
C LYS A 179 -18.12 12.25 -11.08
#